data_AF-A0A564ST13-F1
#
_entry.id   AF-A0A564ST13-F1
#
_cell.length_a   1.000
_cell.length_b   1.000
_cell.length_c   1.000
_cell.angle_alpha   90.00
_cell.angle_beta   90.00
_cell.angle_gamma   90.00
#
_symmetry.space_group_name_H-M   'P 1'
#
loop_
_entity.id
_entity.type
_entity.pdbx_description
1 polymer ?
#
loop_
_entity_poly.entity_id
_entity_poly.type
_entity_poly.pdbx_seq_one_letter_code
_entity_poly.pdbx_strand_id
1 'polypeptide(L)' 'MKGYATSEGYMGLVQGRYMLFASEVDYREYMED' A
#
# COMPACT_ATOMS: atom_id res chain seq x y z
N MET A 1 9.25 -1.45 3.00
CA MET A 1 7.99 -0.78 2.60
C MET A 1 7.38 -0.06 3.80
N LYS A 2 6.64 1.03 3.59
CA LYS A 2 5.94 1.75 4.66
C LYS A 2 4.44 1.79 4.35
N GLY A 3 3.62 1.33 5.27
CA GLY A 3 2.17 1.37 5.14
C GLY A 3 1.48 0.77 6.36
N TYR A 4 0.15 0.80 6.36
CA TYR A 4 -0.67 0.30 7.46
C TYR A 4 -2.05 -0.17 6.97
N ALA A 5 -2.61 -1.16 7.67
CA ALA A 5 -3.97 -1.63 7.41
C ALA A 5 -5.03 -0.64 7.92
N THR A 6 -6.13 -0.53 7.19
CA THR A 6 -7.33 0.23 7.55
C THR A 6 -8.56 -0.66 7.40
N SER A 7 -9.75 -0.18 7.78
CA SER A 7 -11.00 -0.92 7.51
C SER A 7 -11.26 -1.13 6.01
N GLU A 8 -10.69 -0.29 5.17
CA GLU A 8 -10.93 -0.25 3.72
C GLU A 8 -9.85 -0.94 2.88
N GLY A 9 -8.75 -1.41 3.50
CA GLY A 9 -7.64 -2.04 2.80
C GLY A 9 -6.28 -1.74 3.44
N TYR A 10 -5.26 -1.47 2.61
CA TYR A 10 -3.90 -1.16 3.05
C TYR A 10 -3.40 0.16 2.46
N MET A 11 -3.01 1.10 3.32
CA MET A 11 -2.44 2.38 2.89
C MET A 11 -0.93 2.23 2.69
N GLY A 12 -0.48 2.12 1.44
CA GLY A 12 0.94 2.03 1.06
C GLY A 12 1.55 3.40 0.73
N LEU A 13 2.79 3.65 1.15
CA LEU A 13 3.52 4.88 0.81
C LEU A 13 4.24 4.72 -0.54
N VAL A 14 3.84 5.55 -1.51
CA VAL A 14 4.44 5.61 -2.85
C VAL A 14 4.81 7.05 -3.18
N GLN A 15 6.06 7.28 -3.56
CA GLN A 15 6.59 8.61 -3.92
C GLN A 15 6.24 9.72 -2.91
N GLY A 16 6.25 9.39 -1.60
CA GLY A 16 5.96 10.33 -0.53
C GLY A 16 4.47 10.60 -0.26
N ARG A 17 3.54 9.86 -0.89
CA ARG A 17 2.10 9.94 -0.64
C ARG A 17 1.52 8.58 -0.29
N TYR A 18 0.53 8.56 0.59
CA TYR A 18 -0.20 7.33 0.90
C TYR A 18 -1.27 7.08 -0.15
N MET A 19 -1.29 5.86 -0.70
CA MET A 19 -2.28 5.37 -1.64
C MET A 19 -2.97 4.12 -1.06
N LEU A 20 -4.26 3.96 -1.33
CA LEU A 20 -5.04 2.82 -0.87
C LEU A 20 -4.89 1.64 -1.84
N PHE A 21 -4.58 0.49 -1.28
CA PHE A 21 -4.51 -0.82 -1.95
C PHE A 21 -5.54 -1.76 -1.33
N ALA A 22 -5.97 -2.78 -2.06
CA ALA A 22 -6.91 -3.78 -1.54
C ALA A 22 -6.30 -4.58 -0.38
N SER A 23 -5.00 -4.88 -0.45
CA SER A 23 -4.24 -5.54 0.60
C SER A 23 -2.77 -5.11 0.62
N GLU A 24 -2.03 -5.54 1.65
CA GLU A 24 -0.58 -5.37 1.69
C GLU A 24 0.12 -6.11 0.54
N VAL A 25 -0.45 -7.22 0.08
CA VAL A 25 0.12 -8.01 -1.04
C VAL A 25 0.06 -7.20 -2.33
N ASP A 26 -1.09 -6.58 -2.62
CA ASP A 26 -1.23 -5.72 -3.80
C ASP A 26 -0.26 -4.53 -3.75
N TYR A 27 -0.01 -3.96 -2.56
CA TYR A 27 1.00 -2.92 -2.38
C TYR A 27 2.43 -3.45 -2.60
N ARG A 28 2.71 -4.70 -2.20
CA ARG A 28 4.00 -5.36 -2.42
C ARG A 28 4.25 -5.55 -3.91
N GLU A 29 3.29 -6.15 -4.60
CA GLU A 29 3.36 -6.36 -6.06
C GLU A 29 3.54 -5.03 -6.80
N TYR A 30 2.78 -3.99 -6.43
CA TYR A 30 2.93 -2.65 -7.02
C TYR A 30 4.32 -2.01 -6.83
N MET A 31 5.05 -2.32 -5.75
CA MET A 31 6.37 -1.75 -5.47
C MET A 31 7.53 -2.57 -6.07
N GLU A 32 7.26 -3.80 -6.48
CA GLU A 32 8.23 -4.68 -7.13
C GLU A 32 8.27 -4.47 -8.66
N ASP A 33 7.26 -3.79 -9.23
CA ASP A 33 7.22 -3.23 -10.60
C ASP A 33 7.90 -1.85 -10.71
#